data_AF-A0A559GTM9-F1
#
_entry.id   AF-A0A559GTM9-F1
#
_cell.length_a   1.000
_cell.length_b   1.000
_cell.length_c   1.000
_cell.angle_alpha   90.00
_cell.angle_beta   90.00
_cell.angle_gamma   90.00
#
_symmetry.space_group_name_H-M   'P 1'
#
loop_
_entity.id
_entity.type
_entity.pdbx_description
1 polymer ?
#
loop_
_entity_poly.entity_id
_entity_poly.type
_entity_poly.pdbx_seq_one_letter_code
_entity_poly.pdbx_strand_id
1 'polypeptide(L)'
;MIIKNYKYNNSSGRIYYTIDVDGYEQVMEHTKTEYGSVQRDDIDDFLGTVEEYDFQEAEMIEAFVDFQNDLLLYGIDFELRNEVE
;
A
#
# COMPACT_ATOMS: atom_id res chain seq x y z
N MET A 1 -4.07 -0.83 12.12
CA MET A 1 -4.02 -1.09 10.66
C MET A 1 -4.32 -2.55 10.29
N ILE A 2 -5.19 -2.77 9.29
CA ILE A 2 -5.48 -4.06 8.63
C ILE A 2 -5.39 -3.87 7.11
N ILE A 3 -4.66 -4.74 6.42
CA ILE A 3 -4.63 -4.77 4.95
C ILE A 3 -5.65 -5.77 4.43
N LYS A 4 -6.59 -5.29 3.61
CA LYS A 4 -7.66 -6.10 3.03
C LYS A 4 -7.51 -6.19 1.51
N ASN A 5 -8.04 -7.27 0.94
CA ASN A 5 -8.19 -7.46 -0.50
C ASN A 5 -6.91 -7.25 -1.31
N TYR A 6 -5.75 -7.56 -0.71
CA TYR A 6 -4.46 -7.36 -1.35
C TYR A 6 -4.31 -8.21 -2.60
N LYS A 7 -4.02 -7.55 -3.71
CA LYS A 7 -3.81 -8.15 -5.03
C LYS A 7 -2.56 -7.54 -5.63
N TYR A 8 -1.58 -8.41 -5.91
CA TYR A 8 -0.39 -8.03 -6.67
C TYR A 8 -0.41 -8.72 -8.02
N ASN A 9 -0.47 -7.93 -9.09
CA ASN A 9 -0.30 -8.39 -10.46
C ASN A 9 0.97 -7.78 -11.05
N ASN A 10 2.10 -8.48 -10.85
CA ASN A 10 3.40 -8.06 -11.38
C ASN A 10 3.41 -7.96 -12.91
N SER A 11 2.71 -8.88 -13.60
CA SER A 11 2.64 -8.89 -15.07
C SER A 11 1.99 -7.63 -15.65
N SER A 12 1.02 -7.05 -14.95
CA SER A 12 0.42 -5.76 -15.31
C SER A 12 1.06 -4.57 -14.60
N GLY A 13 2.07 -4.80 -13.75
CA GLY A 13 2.70 -3.77 -12.93
C GLY A 13 1.73 -3.06 -11.99
N ARG A 14 0.80 -3.79 -11.35
CA ARG A 14 -0.22 -3.20 -10.46
C ARG A 14 -0.29 -3.87 -9.10
N ILE A 15 -0.46 -3.06 -8.07
CA ILE A 15 -0.81 -3.49 -6.72
C ILE A 15 -2.11 -2.77 -6.31
N TYR A 16 -3.03 -3.52 -5.72
CA TYR A 16 -4.30 -3.01 -5.21
C TYR A 16 -4.61 -3.59 -3.84
N TYR A 17 -5.06 -2.76 -2.90
CA TYR A 17 -5.48 -3.19 -1.57
C TYR A 17 -6.34 -2.11 -0.89
N THR A 18 -6.83 -2.42 0.31
CA THR A 18 -7.50 -1.45 1.18
C THR A 18 -6.78 -1.42 2.52
N ILE A 19 -6.46 -0.22 3.00
CA ILE A 19 -5.97 0.03 4.34
C ILE A 19 -7.17 0.33 5.22
N ASP A 20 -7.31 -0.38 6.34
CA ASP A 20 -8.30 -0.11 7.37
C ASP A 20 -7.59 0.27 8.67
N VAL A 21 -7.83 1.49 9.16
CA VAL A 21 -7.37 2.00 10.45
C VAL A 21 -8.59 2.33 11.28
N ASP A 22 -8.87 1.52 12.31
CA ASP A 22 -10.01 1.69 13.23
C ASP A 22 -11.38 1.90 12.55
N GLY A 23 -11.60 1.26 11.40
CA GLY A 23 -12.83 1.35 10.61
C GLY A 23 -12.84 2.48 9.59
N TYR A 24 -11.77 3.28 9.51
CA TYR A 24 -11.55 4.25 8.45
C TYR A 24 -10.77 3.57 7.31
N GLU A 25 -11.44 3.39 6.17
CA GLU A 25 -10.90 2.64 5.03
C GLU A 25 -10.41 3.55 3.91
N GLN A 26 -9.21 3.27 3.40
CA GLN A 26 -8.62 3.89 2.22
C GLN A 26 -8.29 2.83 1.17
N VAL A 27 -8.81 3.02 -0.04
CA VAL A 27 -8.49 2.16 -1.20
C VAL A 27 -7.19 2.66 -1.81
N MET A 28 -6.29 1.72 -2.13
CA MET A 28 -4.98 2.00 -2.69
C MET A 28 -4.80 1.28 -4.02
N GLU A 29 -4.45 2.02 -5.06
CA GLU A 29 -3.91 1.50 -6.31
C GLU A 29 -2.51 2.05 -6.57
N HIS A 30 -1.59 1.15 -6.92
CA HIS A 30 -0.26 1.49 -7.41
C HIS A 30 -0.09 0.93 -8.82
N THR A 31 0.37 1.77 -9.74
CA THR A 31 0.62 1.40 -11.14
C THR A 31 2.04 1.78 -11.55
N LYS A 32 2.80 0.78 -11.99
CA LYS A 32 4.10 1.01 -12.62
C LYS A 32 3.89 1.67 -13.98
N THR A 33 4.53 2.80 -14.19
CA THR A 33 4.51 3.52 -15.46
C THR A 33 5.55 2.96 -16.42
N GLU A 34 5.35 3.19 -17.71
CA GLU A 34 6.33 2.82 -18.75
C GLU A 34 7.69 3.54 -18.59
N TYR A 35 7.72 4.62 -17.82
CA TYR A 35 8.91 5.45 -17.57
C TYR A 35 9.72 4.98 -16.36
N GLY A 36 9.37 3.85 -15.75
CA GLY A 36 10.10 3.32 -14.60
C GLY A 36 9.82 4.07 -13.30
N SER A 37 8.65 4.68 -13.17
CA SER A 37 8.13 5.24 -11.92
C SER A 37 6.88 4.48 -11.46
N VAL A 38 6.42 4.73 -10.24
CA VAL A 38 5.12 4.25 -9.77
C VAL A 38 4.21 5.43 -9.53
N GLN A 39 3.01 5.37 -10.10
CA GLN A 39 1.91 6.25 -9.75
C GLN A 39 1.07 5.57 -8.68
N ARG A 40 0.72 6.29 -7.62
CA ARG A 40 -0.20 5.82 -6.58
C ARG A 40 -1.34 6.81 -6.39
N ASP A 41 -2.43 6.34 -5.79
CA ASP A 41 -3.48 7.23 -5.29
C ASP A 41 -2.91 8.20 -4.26
N ASP A 42 -3.45 9.42 -4.24
CA ASP A 42 -3.12 10.43 -3.24
C ASP A 42 -3.66 9.97 -1.87
N ILE A 43 -2.74 9.83 -0.91
CA ILE A 43 -3.00 9.32 0.44
C ILE A 43 -2.78 10.42 1.50
N ASP A 44 -2.39 11.63 1.11
CA ASP A 44 -1.92 12.65 2.03
C ASP A 44 -3.03 13.06 3.04
N ASP A 45 -4.27 13.21 2.57
CA ASP A 45 -5.44 13.49 3.42
C ASP A 45 -5.72 12.37 4.44
N PHE A 46 -5.55 11.11 4.02
CA PHE A 46 -5.73 9.94 4.89
C PHE A 46 -4.63 9.88 5.95
N LEU A 47 -3.36 10.06 5.56
CA LEU A 47 -2.24 10.09 6.48
C LEU A 47 -2.36 11.22 7.49
N GLY A 48 -2.71 12.43 7.04
CA GLY A 48 -2.92 13.57 7.94
C GLY A 48 -4.02 13.29 8.96
N THR A 49 -5.10 12.64 8.56
CA THR A 49 -6.17 12.22 9.49
C THR A 49 -5.66 11.22 10.51
N VAL A 50 -4.89 10.20 10.11
CA VAL A 50 -4.33 9.21 11.04
C VAL A 50 -3.30 9.84 11.99
N GLU A 51 -2.44 10.71 11.47
CA GLU A 51 -1.37 11.40 12.20
C GLU A 51 -1.89 12.23 13.38
N GLU A 52 -3.07 12.85 13.21
CA GLU A 52 -3.75 13.60 14.29
C GLU A 52 -4.05 12.75 15.52
N TYR A 53 -4.25 11.43 15.36
CA TYR A 53 -4.52 10.50 16.45
C TYR A 53 -3.28 9.72 16.87
N ASP A 54 -2.52 9.21 15.90
CA ASP A 54 -1.30 8.44 16.11
C ASP A 54 -0.28 8.68 14.97
N PHE A 55 0.65 9.59 15.24
CA PHE A 55 1.78 9.90 14.36
C PHE A 55 2.57 8.65 13.94
N GLN A 56 2.78 7.70 14.86
CA GLN A 56 3.57 6.51 14.54
C GLN A 56 2.78 5.56 13.63
N GLU A 57 1.46 5.48 13.77
CA GLU A 57 0.64 4.69 12.84
C GLU A 57 0.66 5.27 11.43
N ALA A 58 0.61 6.61 11.30
CA ALA A 58 0.76 7.28 10.01
C ALA A 58 2.13 6.98 9.35
N GLU A 59 3.24 7.09 10.10
CA GLU A 59 4.57 6.74 9.58
C GLU A 59 4.66 5.27 9.14
N MET A 60 4.05 4.33 9.88
CA MET A 60 4.03 2.92 9.49
C MET A 60 3.23 2.68 8.21
N ILE A 61 2.12 3.39 8.02
CA ILE A 61 1.31 3.31 6.80
C ILE A 61 2.12 3.84 5.62
N GLU A 62 2.74 5.02 5.74
CA GLU A 62 3.56 5.59 4.67
C GLU A 62 4.68 4.64 4.26
N ALA A 63 5.41 4.09 5.23
CA ALA A 63 6.47 3.11 4.97
C ALA A 63 5.95 1.84 4.25
N PHE A 64 4.76 1.36 4.61
CA PHE A 64 4.12 0.23 3.93
C PHE A 64 3.77 0.55 2.48
N VAL A 65 3.22 1.74 2.23
CA VAL A 65 2.84 2.23 0.89
C VAL A 65 4.10 2.38 0.02
N ASP A 66 5.18 2.92 0.57
CA ASP A 66 6.47 3.05 -0.14
C ASP A 66 7.07 1.69 -0.50
N PHE A 67 6.96 0.71 0.41
CA PHE A 67 7.37 -0.65 0.10
C PHE A 67 6.61 -1.25 -1.11
N GLN A 68 5.32 -0.93 -1.30
CA GLN A 68 4.59 -1.37 -2.50
C GLN A 68 5.13 -0.75 -3.78
N ASN A 69 5.59 0.50 -3.72
CA ASN A 69 6.25 1.15 -4.86
C ASN A 69 7.54 0.40 -5.21
N ASP A 70 8.34 0.03 -4.21
CA ASP A 70 9.59 -0.70 -4.41
C ASP A 70 9.36 -2.07 -5.06
N LEU A 71 8.35 -2.82 -4.61
CA LEU A 71 7.98 -4.11 -5.22
C LEU A 71 7.74 -3.96 -6.73
N LEU A 72 7.00 -2.92 -7.13
CA LEU A 72 6.73 -2.64 -8.54
C LEU A 72 7.96 -2.15 -9.29
N LEU A 73 8.71 -1.18 -8.74
CA LEU A 73 9.88 -0.60 -9.38
C LEU A 73 10.92 -1.66 -9.72
N TYR A 74 11.23 -2.50 -8.74
CA TYR A 74 12.27 -3.52 -8.84
C TYR A 74 11.77 -4.87 -9.37
N GLY A 75 10.46 -5.01 -9.61
CA GLY A 75 9.87 -6.24 -10.17
C GLY A 75 10.01 -7.42 -9.22
N ILE A 76 9.91 -7.18 -7.91
CA ILE A 76 10.07 -8.18 -6.87
C ILE A 76 8.73 -8.90 -6.69
N ASP A 77 8.65 -10.16 -7.09
CA ASP A 77 7.52 -11.01 -6.73
C ASP A 77 7.53 -11.29 -5.23
N PHE A 78 6.41 -11.01 -4.56
CA PHE A 78 6.23 -11.18 -3.13
C PHE A 78 4.95 -11.97 -2.85
N GLU A 79 5.03 -12.89 -1.89
CA GLU A 79 3.92 -13.78 -1.53
C GLU A 79 3.65 -13.67 -0.02
N LEU A 80 2.43 -13.28 0.35
CA LEU A 80 1.93 -13.33 1.72
C LEU A 80 1.24 -14.67 1.95
N ARG A 81 1.84 -15.52 2.77
CA ARG A 81 1.22 -16.76 3.25
C ARG A 81 0.77 -16.55 4.69
N ASN A 82 -0.54 -16.53 4.91
CA ASN A 82 -1.08 -16.70 6.26
C ASN A 82 -0.92 -18.18 6.61
N GLU A 83 0.19 -18.55 7.26
CA GLU A 83 0.29 -19.86 7.90
C GLU A 83 -0.72 -19.89 9.05
N VAL A 84 -1.73 -20.73 8.91
CA VAL A 84 -2.63 -21.09 10.00
C VAL A 84 -1.88 -22.14 10.82
N GLU A 85 -1.45 -21.79 12.04
CA GLU A 85 -1.08 -22.81 13.04
C GLU A 85 -2.30 -23.60 13.51
#